data_AF-A0A968MDU2-F1
#
_entry.id   AF-A0A968MDU2-F1
#
_cell.length_a   1.000
_cell.length_b   1.000
_cell.length_c   1.000
_cell.angle_alpha   90.00
_cell.angle_beta   90.00
_cell.angle_gamma   90.00
#
_symmetry.space_group_name_H-M   'P 1'
#
loop_
_entity.id
_entity.type
_entity.pdbx_description
1 polymer ?
#
loop_
_entity_poly.entity_id
_entity_poly.type
_entity_poly.pdbx_seq_one_letter_code
_entity_poly.pdbx_strand_id
1 'polypeptide(L)'
;MSALDWIVMGLVSSFIVGYGYWKSSRSSTSLERYTRGDSDLPWYTISLSVIATQASAVTFLSAPGQAYTDGMRFVMFYLGLPLAMIFVSAVMIPFYLSAKGVHSV
;
A
#
# COMPACT_ATOMS: atom_id res chain seq x y z
N MET A 1 -8.64 28.20 8.08
CA MET A 1 -7.93 27.13 8.79
C MET A 1 -8.04 27.43 10.27
N SER A 2 -8.91 26.70 10.96
CA SER A 2 -9.15 26.86 12.38
C SER A 2 -7.89 26.44 13.16
N ALA A 3 -7.71 26.96 14.38
CA ALA A 3 -6.68 26.45 15.30
C ALA A 3 -6.82 24.94 15.54
N LEU A 4 -8.06 24.43 15.46
CA LEU A 4 -8.37 23.01 15.57
C LEU A 4 -7.76 22.19 14.42
N ASP A 5 -7.77 22.70 13.19
CA ASP A 5 -7.21 22.01 12.01
C ASP A 5 -5.69 21.77 12.18
N TRP A 6 -4.98 22.79 12.68
CA TRP A 6 -3.55 22.70 12.96
C TRP A 6 -3.23 21.71 14.08
N ILE A 7 -4.05 21.68 15.13
CA ILE A 7 -3.90 20.71 16.23
C ILE A 7 -4.09 19.28 15.70
N VAL A 8 -5.14 19.03 14.92
CA VAL A 8 -5.41 17.70 14.36
C VAL A 8 -4.28 17.28 13.41
N MET A 9 -3.85 18.16 12.52
CA MET A 9 -2.77 17.85 11.58
C MET A 9 -1.44 17.56 12.30
N GLY A 10 -1.10 18.36 13.31
CA GLY A 10 0.08 18.14 14.16
C GLY A 10 0.01 16.82 14.93
N LEU A 11 -1.16 16.48 15.49
CA LEU A 11 -1.37 15.25 16.24
C LEU A 11 -1.27 14.01 15.35
N VAL A 12 -1.95 13.99 14.21
CA VAL A 12 -1.90 12.85 13.27
C VAL A 12 -0.48 12.64 12.75
N SER A 13 0.20 13.71 12.36
CA SER A 13 1.59 13.63 11.86
C SER A 13 2.55 13.11 12.94
N SER A 14 2.43 13.63 14.17
CA SER A 14 3.25 13.19 15.30
C SER A 14 2.96 11.75 15.69
N PHE A 15 1.71 11.32 15.60
CA PHE A 15 1.32 9.94 15.85
C PHE A 15 1.95 8.98 14.83
N ILE A 16 1.89 9.29 13.53
CA ILE A 16 2.47 8.45 12.47
C ILE A 16 3.98 8.32 12.67
N VAL A 17 4.69 9.42 12.89
CA VAL A 17 6.14 9.43 13.10
C VAL A 17 6.51 8.72 14.41
N GLY A 18 5.79 9.01 15.50
CA GLY A 18 6.03 8.42 16.81
C GLY A 18 5.80 6.90 16.82
N TYR A 19 4.71 6.44 16.21
CA TYR A 19 4.43 5.02 16.04
C TYR A 19 5.47 4.33 15.15
N GLY A 20 5.85 4.97 14.04
CA GLY A 20 6.90 4.47 13.15
C GLY A 20 8.25 4.32 13.86
N TYR A 21 8.65 5.32 14.64
CA TYR A 21 9.88 5.29 15.45
C TYR A 21 9.84 4.20 16.53
N TRP A 22 8.74 4.12 17.29
CA TRP A 22 8.56 3.10 18.33
C TRP A 22 8.60 1.67 17.75
N LYS A 23 7.90 1.44 16.63
CA LYS A 23 7.87 0.14 15.95
C LYS A 23 9.24 -0.21 15.34
N SER A 24 9.93 0.77 14.75
CA SER A 24 11.29 0.61 14.23
C SER A 24 12.29 0.28 15.35
N SER A 25 12.20 0.98 16.49
CA SER A 25 13.07 0.76 17.65
C SER A 25 12.87 -0.61 18.31
N ARG A 26 11.67 -1.22 18.22
CA ARG A 26 11.41 -2.58 18.71
C ARG A 26 11.69 -3.67 17.68
N SER A 27 11.72 -3.32 16.40
CA SER A 27 12.09 -4.24 15.33
C SER A 27 13.62 -4.32 15.25
N SER A 28 14.25 -4.86 16.29
CA SER A 28 15.66 -5.23 16.29
C SER A 28 15.86 -6.42 15.35
N THR A 29 15.94 -6.13 14.06
CA THR A 29 16.03 -7.20 13.07
C THR A 29 16.92 -6.82 11.91
N SER A 30 18.02 -7.56 11.80
CA SER A 30 18.90 -7.73 10.64
C SER A 30 18.34 -7.18 9.33
N LEU A 31 19.11 -6.31 8.66
CA LEU A 31 18.85 -5.76 7.32
C LEU A 31 18.25 -6.77 6.32
N GLU A 32 18.58 -8.05 6.48
CA GLU A 32 18.02 -9.16 5.72
C GLU A 32 16.50 -9.36 5.90
N ARG A 33 15.94 -9.23 7.11
CA ARG A 33 14.48 -9.36 7.35
C ARG A 33 13.70 -8.13 6.89
N TYR A 34 14.35 -6.96 6.86
CA TYR A 34 13.77 -5.73 6.29
C TYR A 34 13.75 -5.75 4.76
N THR A 35 14.75 -6.39 4.12
CA THR A 35 14.89 -6.44 2.65
C THR A 35 14.28 -7.67 2.00
N ARG A 36 14.28 -8.84 2.66
CA ARG A 36 13.61 -10.06 2.16
C ARG A 36 12.14 -10.15 2.53
N GLY A 37 11.69 -9.40 3.56
CA GLY A 37 10.40 -9.63 4.20
C GLY A 37 10.44 -10.91 5.03
N ASP A 38 9.72 -10.94 6.15
CA ASP A 38 9.58 -12.18 6.91
C ASP A 38 8.87 -13.23 6.03
N SER A 39 9.37 -14.47 5.99
CA SER A 39 8.79 -15.54 5.18
C SER A 39 7.37 -15.92 5.60
N ASP A 40 6.94 -15.49 6.80
CA ASP A 40 5.62 -15.75 7.39
C ASP A 40 4.74 -14.50 7.51
N LEU A 41 4.88 -13.53 6.61
CA LEU A 41 3.93 -12.41 6.57
C LEU A 41 2.53 -12.91 6.22
N PRO A 42 1.52 -12.69 7.08
CA PRO A 42 0.18 -13.17 6.80
C PRO A 42 -0.43 -12.42 5.61
N TRP A 43 -1.18 -13.15 4.79
CA TRP A 43 -1.76 -12.67 3.53
C TRP A 43 -2.56 -11.35 3.67
N TYR A 44 -3.22 -11.14 4.81
CA TYR A 44 -3.97 -9.91 5.09
C TYR A 44 -3.06 -8.69 5.28
N THR A 45 -1.86 -8.86 5.85
CA THR A 45 -0.88 -7.77 6.02
C THR A 45 -0.31 -7.36 4.66
N ILE A 46 -0.03 -8.34 3.79
CA ILE A 46 0.39 -8.10 2.42
C ILE A 46 -0.73 -7.37 1.66
N SER A 47 -1.96 -7.85 1.76
CA SER A 47 -3.13 -7.25 1.10
C SER A 47 -3.38 -5.81 1.56
N LEU A 48 -3.29 -5.55 2.87
CA LEU A 48 -3.43 -4.21 3.44
C LEU A 48 -2.34 -3.27 2.93
N SER A 49 -1.09 -3.76 2.83
CA SER A 49 0.02 -2.98 2.28
C SER A 49 -0.22 -2.61 0.81
N VAL A 50 -0.70 -3.56 -0.01
CA VAL A 50 -0.99 -3.29 -1.43
C VAL A 50 -2.08 -2.23 -1.59
N ILE A 51 -3.15 -2.32 -0.79
CA ILE A 51 -4.23 -1.31 -0.81
C ILE A 51 -3.70 0.06 -0.35
N ALA A 52 -2.90 0.08 0.71
CA ALA A 52 -2.31 1.31 1.24
C ALA A 52 -1.40 2.00 0.20
N THR A 53 -0.61 1.24 -0.57
CA THR A 53 0.25 1.78 -1.62
C THR A 53 -0.55 2.39 -2.78
N GLN A 54 -1.68 1.79 -3.15
CA GLN A 54 -2.53 2.31 -4.23
C GLN A 54 -3.30 3.59 -3.83
N ALA A 55 -3.58 3.75 -2.54
CA ALA A 55 -4.24 4.93 -2.01
C ALA A 55 -3.24 6.11 -1.94
N SER A 56 -3.30 7.01 -2.92
CA SER A 56 -2.49 8.23 -2.94
C SER A 56 -3.35 9.48 -2.70
N ALA A 57 -2.73 10.54 -2.17
CA ALA A 57 -3.37 11.85 -2.03
C ALA A 57 -3.83 12.40 -3.39
N VAL A 58 -3.07 12.11 -4.46
CA VAL A 58 -3.44 12.44 -5.84
C VAL A 58 -4.75 11.76 -6.22
N THR A 59 -4.91 10.47 -5.91
CA THR A 59 -6.15 9.74 -6.19
C THR A 59 -7.36 10.38 -5.48
N PHE A 60 -7.21 10.71 -4.20
CA PHE A 60 -8.27 11.31 -3.39
C PHE A 60 -8.73 12.67 -3.92
N LEU A 61 -7.82 13.48 -4.45
CA LEU A 61 -8.14 14.79 -5.02
C LEU A 61 -8.60 14.69 -6.48
N SER A 62 -7.92 13.89 -7.29
CA SER A 62 -8.15 13.78 -8.73
C SER A 62 -9.42 13.00 -9.09
N ALA A 63 -9.80 11.96 -8.34
CA ALA A 63 -10.99 11.18 -8.70
C ALA A 63 -12.30 12.00 -8.59
N PRO A 64 -12.56 12.77 -7.51
CA PRO A 64 -13.70 13.69 -7.47
C PRO A 64 -13.58 14.85 -8.47
N GLY A 65 -12.35 15.37 -8.69
CA GLY A 65 -12.09 16.40 -9.68
C GLY A 65 -12.47 15.95 -11.10
N GLN A 66 -12.03 14.75 -11.49
CA GLN A 66 -12.41 14.13 -12.76
C GLN A 66 -13.89 13.77 -12.82
N ALA A 67 -14.48 13.29 -11.71
CA ALA A 67 -15.91 13.02 -11.64
C ALA A 67 -16.75 14.27 -11.93
N TYR A 68 -16.28 15.42 -11.46
CA TYR A 68 -16.93 16.71 -11.67
C TYR A 68 -16.79 17.21 -13.12
N THR A 69 -15.63 17.03 -13.75
CA THR A 69 -15.39 17.52 -15.13
C THR A 69 -15.89 16.59 -16.22
N ASP A 70 -15.63 15.28 -16.08
CA ASP A 70 -15.79 14.27 -17.14
C ASP A 70 -16.66 13.07 -16.72
N GLY A 71 -17.26 13.13 -15.53
CA GLY A 71 -18.13 12.08 -14.98
C GLY A 71 -17.37 10.86 -14.42
N MET A 72 -18.13 9.82 -14.06
CA MET A 72 -17.60 8.63 -13.37
C MET A 72 -16.93 7.59 -14.30
N ARG A 73 -16.42 8.01 -15.46
CA ARG A 73 -15.82 7.09 -16.46
C ARG A 73 -14.61 6.32 -15.90
N PHE A 74 -13.88 6.92 -14.97
CA PHE A 74 -12.75 6.27 -14.29
C PHE A 74 -13.18 4.99 -13.54
N VAL A 75 -14.44 4.85 -13.12
CA VAL A 75 -14.93 3.65 -12.42
C VAL A 75 -14.77 2.39 -13.26
N MET A 76 -14.95 2.48 -14.58
CA MET A 76 -14.73 1.33 -15.47
C MET A 76 -13.29 0.83 -15.43
N PHE A 77 -12.32 1.74 -15.31
CA PHE A 77 -10.92 1.38 -15.12
C PHE A 77 -10.68 0.72 -13.75
N TYR A 78 -11.24 1.27 -12.68
CA TYR A 78 -11.11 0.69 -11.33
C TYR A 78 -11.76 -0.68 -11.21
N LEU A 79 -12.85 -0.96 -11.92
CA LEU A 79 -13.46 -2.29 -12.01
C LEU A 79 -12.59 -3.28 -12.79
N GLY A 80 -11.74 -2.80 -13.69
CA GLY A 80 -10.74 -3.62 -14.39
C GLY A 80 -9.55 -4.01 -13.50
N LEU A 81 -9.24 -3.22 -12.45
CA LEU A 81 -8.10 -3.48 -11.56
C LEU A 81 -8.20 -4.84 -10.83
N PRO A 82 -9.34 -5.26 -10.24
CA PRO A 82 -9.48 -6.60 -9.66
C PRO A 82 -9.16 -7.73 -10.65
N LEU A 83 -9.65 -7.62 -11.90
CA LEU A 83 -9.37 -8.60 -12.95
C LEU A 83 -7.88 -8.62 -13.30
N ALA A 84 -7.24 -7.45 -13.43
CA ALA A 84 -5.81 -7.33 -13.65
C ALA A 84 -5.01 -7.93 -12.47
N MET A 85 -5.46 -7.74 -11.23
CA MET A 85 -4.82 -8.29 -10.04
C MET A 85 -4.90 -9.82 -10.01
N ILE A 86 -6.03 -10.41 -10.42
CA ILE A 86 -6.15 -11.87 -10.59
C ILE A 86 -5.12 -12.36 -11.61
N PHE A 87 -5.05 -11.71 -12.79
CA PHE A 87 -4.07 -12.08 -13.82
C PHE A 87 -2.61 -11.97 -13.33
N VAL A 88 -2.26 -10.86 -12.67
CA VAL A 88 -0.93 -10.65 -12.08
C VAL A 88 -0.63 -11.73 -11.05
N SER A 89 -1.59 -12.08 -10.19
CA SER A 89 -1.41 -13.12 -9.17
C SER A 89 -1.21 -14.51 -9.77
N ALA A 90 -1.88 -14.82 -10.89
CA ALA A 90 -1.83 -16.13 -11.52
C ALA A 90 -0.62 -16.30 -12.47
N VAL A 91 -0.13 -15.22 -13.08
CA VAL A 91 0.90 -15.28 -14.13
C VAL A 91 2.21 -14.63 -13.69
N MET A 92 2.15 -13.38 -13.22
CA MET A 92 3.35 -12.59 -12.92
C MET A 92 3.99 -13.01 -11.60
N ILE A 93 3.21 -13.31 -10.55
CA ILE A 93 3.77 -13.74 -9.26
C ILE A 93 4.52 -15.09 -9.41
N PRO A 94 3.95 -16.15 -10.01
CA PRO A 94 4.65 -17.42 -10.18
C PRO A 94 5.90 -17.27 -11.05
N PHE A 95 5.83 -16.48 -12.12
CA PHE A 95 6.98 -16.20 -12.98
C PHE A 95 8.09 -15.47 -12.23
N TYR A 96 7.77 -14.45 -11.43
CA TYR A 96 8.74 -13.69 -10.65
C TYR A 96 9.43 -14.55 -9.58
N LEU A 97 8.68 -15.42 -8.89
CA LEU A 97 9.22 -16.34 -7.89
C LEU A 97 10.09 -17.43 -8.53
N SER A 98 9.67 -17.97 -9.67
CA SER A 98 10.44 -18.96 -10.44
C SER A 98 11.73 -18.37 -11.01
N ALA A 99 11.68 -17.16 -11.57
CA ALA A 99 12.85 -16.46 -12.12
C ALA A 99 13.89 -16.05 -11.06
N LYS A 100 13.47 -15.81 -9.82
CA LYS A 100 14.38 -15.62 -8.67
C LYS A 100 15.00 -16.93 -8.15
N GLY A 101 14.70 -18.07 -8.77
CA GLY A 101 15.25 -19.37 -8.36
C GLY A 101 14.66 -19.91 -7.06
N VAL A 102 13.46 -19.48 -6.67
CA VAL A 102 12.77 -19.99 -5.46
C VAL A 102 11.98 -21.27 -5.80
N HIS A 103 12.68 -22.22 -6.42
CA HIS A 103 12.25 -23.61 -6.58
C HIS A 103 13.15 -24.52 -5.75
N SER A 104 13.30 -24.23 -4.45
CA SER A 104 13.84 -25.19 -3.49
C SER A 104 13.56 -24.74 -2.05
N VAL A 105 12.32 -24.91 -1.60
CA VAL A 105 11.95 -25.42 -0.28
C VAL A 105 10.54 -25.96 -0.32
#